data_AF-A0A0Q0EQA7-F1
#
_entry.id   AF-A0A0Q0EQA7-F1
#
_cell.length_a   1.000
_cell.length_b   1.000
_cell.length_c   1.000
_cell.angle_alpha   90.00
_cell.angle_beta   90.00
_cell.angle_gamma   90.00
#
_symmetry.space_group_name_H-M   'P 1'
#
loop_
_entity.id
_entity.type
_entity.pdbx_description
1 polymer ?
#
loop_
_entity_poly.entity_id
_entity_poly.type
_entity_poly.pdbx_seq_one_letter_code
_entity_poly.pdbx_strand_id
1 'polypeptide(L)'
;MFELSQLRCFTTVATELNFRRAAERLNMTQPPLSRQIQLLEHNLGVELFTRSTRSVALTAAGRAFFIEAQTLLERAQQAALSARRFAEGDIGSVTISFVGSAVYEFLPRVIAEARLKQPQVKISLTEMNTYQQHEALRARRIDLGIVRAPLFQPGYDANHSCWRCRPIIGWLTLTQSRWLIWMACRF
;
A
#
# COMPACT_ATOMS: atom_id res chain seq x y z
N MET A 1 9.18 1.91 -23.10
CA MET A 1 8.38 1.81 -21.87
C MET A 1 8.86 0.57 -21.11
N PHE A 2 9.02 0.65 -19.78
CA PHE A 2 9.53 -0.46 -18.97
C PHE A 2 8.40 -1.36 -18.42
N GLU A 3 8.75 -2.58 -18.02
CA GLU A 3 7.83 -3.64 -17.61
C GLU A 3 7.92 -3.99 -16.10
N LEU A 4 6.86 -4.52 -15.50
CA LEU A 4 6.87 -4.98 -14.09
C LEU A 4 7.90 -6.10 -13.84
N SER A 5 8.18 -6.94 -14.84
CA SER A 5 9.22 -7.98 -14.76
C SER A 5 10.62 -7.38 -14.58
N GLN A 6 10.90 -6.27 -15.26
CA GLN A 6 12.16 -5.52 -15.14
C GLN A 6 12.29 -4.90 -13.75
N LEU A 7 11.21 -4.35 -13.20
CA LEU A 7 11.17 -3.82 -11.83
C LEU A 7 11.47 -4.91 -10.78
N ARG A 8 10.94 -6.12 -10.93
CA ARG A 8 11.25 -7.27 -10.06
C ARG A 8 12.72 -7.68 -10.14
N CYS A 9 13.26 -7.73 -11.35
CA CYS A 9 14.69 -8.00 -11.59
C CYS A 9 15.57 -6.96 -10.89
N PHE A 10 15.27 -5.67 -11.13
CA PHE A 10 16.01 -4.55 -10.57
C PHE A 10 15.99 -4.52 -9.05
N THR A 11 14.81 -4.59 -8.43
CA THR A 11 14.69 -4.56 -6.96
C THR A 11 15.40 -5.73 -6.29
N THR A 12 15.42 -6.89 -6.95
CA THR A 12 16.14 -8.07 -6.44
C THR A 12 17.66 -7.87 -6.54
N VAL A 13 18.19 -7.38 -7.66
CA VAL A 13 19.63 -7.05 -7.80
C VAL A 13 20.04 -5.93 -6.84
N ALA A 14 19.20 -4.92 -6.66
CA ALA A 14 19.42 -3.80 -5.74
C ALA A 14 19.50 -4.25 -4.27
N THR A 15 18.75 -5.30 -3.91
CA THR A 15 18.78 -5.88 -2.56
C THR A 15 20.01 -6.76 -2.36
N GLU A 16 20.34 -7.60 -3.34
CA GLU A 16 21.45 -8.56 -3.22
C GLU A 16 22.83 -7.93 -3.46
N LEU A 17 22.88 -6.80 -4.20
CA LEU A 17 24.10 -6.18 -4.74
C LEU A 17 25.02 -7.21 -5.43
N ASN A 18 24.40 -8.24 -6.02
CA ASN A 18 25.09 -9.35 -6.65
C ASN A 18 24.17 -10.00 -7.69
N PHE A 19 24.56 -9.92 -8.97
CA PHE A 19 23.75 -10.46 -10.07
C PHE A 19 23.58 -11.97 -10.01
N ARG A 20 24.58 -12.72 -9.53
CA ARG A 20 24.48 -14.18 -9.41
C ARG A 20 23.47 -14.57 -8.34
N ARG A 21 23.59 -14.00 -7.13
CA ARG A 21 22.63 -14.25 -6.03
C ARG A 21 21.22 -13.82 -6.40
N ALA A 22 21.08 -12.67 -7.07
CA ALA A 22 19.79 -12.20 -7.55
C ALA A 22 19.17 -13.14 -8.60
N ALA A 23 19.98 -13.70 -9.51
CA ALA A 23 19.51 -14.67 -10.50
C ALA A 23 19.04 -15.97 -9.84
N GLU A 24 19.83 -16.49 -8.88
CA GLU A 24 19.47 -17.65 -8.06
C GLU A 24 18.14 -17.41 -7.32
N ARG A 25 17.97 -16.24 -6.66
CA ARG A 25 16.73 -15.86 -5.96
C ARG A 25 15.51 -15.75 -6.88
N LEU A 26 15.72 -15.39 -8.14
CA LEU A 26 14.66 -15.27 -9.13
C LEU A 26 14.42 -16.58 -9.92
N ASN A 27 15.11 -17.67 -9.57
CA ASN A 27 15.08 -18.94 -10.30
C ASN A 27 15.38 -18.76 -11.80
N MET A 28 16.40 -17.95 -12.13
CA MET A 28 16.85 -17.73 -13.51
C MET A 28 18.38 -17.74 -13.61
N THR A 29 18.89 -17.77 -14.84
CA THR A 29 20.32 -17.61 -15.09
C THR A 29 20.71 -16.13 -15.13
N GLN A 30 22.00 -15.83 -14.97
CA GLN A 30 22.51 -14.45 -14.97
C GLN A 30 22.34 -13.70 -16.32
N PRO A 31 22.58 -14.30 -17.51
CA PRO A 31 22.44 -13.58 -18.77
C PRO A 31 21.07 -12.91 -19.01
N PRO A 32 19.92 -13.59 -18.81
CA PRO A 32 18.61 -12.94 -18.95
C PRO A 32 18.38 -11.85 -17.89
N LEU A 33 18.87 -12.04 -16.66
CA LEU A 33 18.78 -10.99 -15.62
C LEU A 33 19.52 -9.72 -16.04
N SER A 34 20.77 -9.86 -16.50
CA SER A 34 21.57 -8.72 -16.95
C SER A 34 20.90 -7.99 -18.13
N ARG A 35 20.33 -8.74 -19.08
CA ARG A 35 19.58 -8.16 -20.20
C ARG A 35 18.34 -7.39 -19.74
N GLN A 36 17.59 -7.89 -18.76
CA GLN A 36 16.42 -7.17 -18.23
C GLN A 36 16.81 -5.85 -17.57
N ILE A 37 17.93 -5.82 -16.83
CA ILE A 37 18.45 -4.58 -16.24
C ILE A 37 18.90 -3.61 -17.34
N GLN A 38 19.62 -4.07 -18.36
CA GLN A 38 20.05 -3.22 -19.47
C GLN A 38 18.88 -2.60 -20.24
N LEU A 39 17.82 -3.38 -20.48
CA LEU A 39 16.61 -2.88 -21.12
C LEU A 39 15.88 -1.85 -20.25
N LEU A 40 15.88 -2.04 -18.92
CA LEU A 40 15.33 -1.06 -17.98
C LEU A 40 16.13 0.25 -17.99
N GLU A 41 17.46 0.16 -17.88
CA GLU A 41 18.37 1.32 -17.94
C GLU A 41 18.21 2.06 -19.27
N HIS A 42 18.11 1.33 -20.39
CA HIS A 42 17.87 1.90 -21.71
C HIS A 42 16.52 2.63 -21.80
N ASN A 43 15.44 2.02 -21.28
CA ASN A 43 14.11 2.63 -21.26
C ASN A 43 14.05 3.90 -20.38
N LEU A 44 14.84 3.95 -19.30
CA LEU A 44 14.90 5.10 -18.41
C LEU A 44 15.90 6.17 -18.86
N GLY A 45 16.81 5.83 -19.79
CA GLY A 45 17.88 6.71 -20.24
C GLY A 45 18.96 6.99 -19.18
N VAL A 46 19.03 6.16 -18.12
CA VAL A 46 19.97 6.33 -17.01
C VAL A 46 20.53 4.98 -16.54
N GLU A 47 21.76 4.98 -16.05
CA GLU A 47 22.35 3.83 -15.37
C GLU A 47 21.84 3.74 -13.92
N LEU A 48 21.37 2.56 -13.53
CA LEU A 48 20.87 2.28 -12.19
C LEU A 48 21.94 1.63 -11.31
N PHE A 49 22.90 0.93 -11.92
CA PHE A 49 24.03 0.31 -11.23
C PHE A 49 25.38 0.83 -11.73
N THR A 50 26.31 1.03 -10.80
CA THR A 50 27.72 1.25 -11.14
C THR A 50 28.37 -0.08 -11.50
N ARG A 51 28.97 -0.17 -12.69
CA ARG A 51 29.66 -1.37 -13.17
C ARG A 51 31.12 -1.35 -12.77
N SER A 52 31.45 -1.92 -11.61
CA SER A 52 32.82 -2.31 -11.27
C SER A 52 32.98 -3.82 -11.40
N THR A 53 34.15 -4.28 -11.84
CA THR A 53 34.49 -5.71 -11.92
C THR A 53 34.47 -6.41 -10.56
N ARG A 54 34.51 -5.66 -9.45
CA ARG A 54 34.55 -6.19 -8.08
C ARG A 54 33.30 -5.92 -7.26
N SER A 55 32.46 -4.97 -7.64
CA SER A 55 31.32 -4.54 -6.82
C SER A 55 30.15 -4.03 -7.66
N VAL A 56 28.94 -4.43 -7.28
CA VAL A 56 27.70 -3.85 -7.77
C VAL A 56 27.20 -2.88 -6.71
N ALA A 57 26.90 -1.65 -7.11
CA ALA A 57 26.29 -0.65 -6.24
C ALA A 57 25.26 0.16 -7.02
N LEU A 58 24.26 0.69 -6.33
CA LEU A 58 23.28 1.59 -6.93
C LEU A 58 23.91 2.95 -7.23
N THR A 59 23.59 3.53 -8.38
CA THR A 59 23.83 4.95 -8.67
C THR A 59 22.91 5.83 -7.82
N ALA A 60 23.08 7.16 -7.86
CA ALA A 60 22.12 8.07 -7.24
C ALA A 60 20.71 7.90 -7.84
N ALA A 61 20.62 7.78 -9.17
CA ALA A 61 19.38 7.46 -9.87
C ALA A 61 18.82 6.09 -9.46
N GLY A 62 19.69 5.08 -9.34
CA GLY A 62 19.33 3.75 -8.87
C GLY A 62 18.70 3.75 -7.47
N ARG A 63 19.24 4.51 -6.51
CA ARG A 63 18.66 4.62 -5.16
C ARG A 63 17.29 5.28 -5.17
N ALA A 64 17.12 6.38 -5.90
CA ALA A 64 15.83 7.03 -6.02
C ALA A 64 14.80 6.12 -6.69
N PHE A 65 15.19 5.47 -7.80
CA PHE A 65 14.32 4.57 -8.54
C PHE A 65 13.97 3.29 -7.76
N PHE A 66 14.83 2.81 -6.87
CA PHE A 66 14.55 1.65 -6.01
C PHE A 66 13.29 1.83 -5.16
N ILE A 67 13.11 3.01 -4.56
CA ILE A 67 11.94 3.32 -3.72
C ILE A 67 10.66 3.33 -4.56
N GLU A 68 10.71 3.98 -5.72
CA GLU A 68 9.58 4.03 -6.65
C GLU A 68 9.24 2.64 -7.21
N ALA A 69 10.26 1.85 -7.53
CA ALA A 69 10.09 0.50 -8.06
C ALA A 69 9.40 -0.43 -7.06
N GLN A 70 9.76 -0.37 -5.78
CA GLN A 70 9.08 -1.12 -4.72
C GLN A 70 7.61 -0.70 -4.61
N THR A 71 7.34 0.60 -4.60
CA THR A 71 5.97 1.14 -4.53
C THR A 71 5.11 0.69 -5.71
N LEU A 72 5.65 0.68 -6.93
CA LEU A 72 4.94 0.23 -8.12
C LEU A 72 4.61 -1.27 -8.06
N LEU A 73 5.55 -2.10 -7.61
CA LEU A 73 5.33 -3.54 -7.45
C LEU A 73 4.25 -3.84 -6.40
N GLU A 74 4.27 -3.12 -5.27
CA GLU A 74 3.23 -3.23 -4.25
C GLU A 74 1.86 -2.84 -4.80
N ARG A 75 1.76 -1.72 -5.53
CA ARG A 75 0.51 -1.28 -6.15
C ARG A 75 -0.02 -2.27 -7.17
N ALA A 76 0.86 -2.86 -7.99
CA ALA A 76 0.47 -3.89 -8.95
C ALA A 76 -0.10 -5.13 -8.24
N GLN A 77 0.52 -5.55 -7.12
CA GLN A 77 0.02 -6.66 -6.32
C GLN A 77 -1.35 -6.35 -5.70
N GLN A 78 -1.55 -5.13 -5.16
CA GLN A 78 -2.85 -4.71 -4.61
C GLN A 78 -3.94 -4.68 -5.69
N ALA A 79 -3.63 -4.19 -6.89
CA ALA A 79 -4.56 -4.19 -8.01
C ALA A 79 -5.01 -5.61 -8.38
N ALA A 80 -4.07 -6.57 -8.45
CA ALA A 80 -4.37 -7.96 -8.71
C ALA A 80 -5.23 -8.61 -7.62
N LEU A 81 -4.93 -8.32 -6.35
CA LEU A 81 -5.75 -8.80 -5.21
C LEU A 81 -7.16 -8.23 -5.26
N SER A 82 -7.30 -6.93 -5.54
CA SER A 82 -8.59 -6.27 -5.67
C SER A 82 -9.43 -6.89 -6.80
N ALA A 83 -8.83 -7.13 -7.97
CA ALA A 83 -9.53 -7.76 -9.09
C ALA A 83 -10.01 -9.19 -8.75
N ARG A 84 -9.20 -9.99 -8.05
CA ARG A 84 -9.60 -11.34 -7.60
C ARG A 84 -10.76 -11.29 -6.61
N ARG A 85 -10.70 -10.38 -5.63
CA ARG A 85 -11.79 -10.18 -4.65
C ARG A 85 -13.11 -9.82 -5.34
N PHE A 86 -13.08 -8.95 -6.35
CA PHE A 86 -14.27 -8.63 -7.14
C PHE A 86 -14.79 -9.85 -7.92
N ALA A 87 -13.91 -10.65 -8.50
CA ALA A 87 -14.29 -11.84 -9.28
C ALA A 87 -14.86 -12.99 -8.42
N GLU A 88 -14.39 -13.14 -7.18
CA GLU A 88 -14.85 -14.18 -6.24
C GLU A 88 -16.23 -13.88 -5.61
N GLY A 89 -16.91 -12.81 -6.03
CA GLY A 89 -18.23 -12.45 -5.51
C GLY A 89 -18.19 -11.93 -4.08
N ASP A 90 -17.02 -11.51 -3.59
CA ASP A 90 -16.88 -10.74 -2.36
C ASP A 90 -17.63 -9.41 -2.60
N ILE A 91 -18.87 -9.30 -2.11
CA ILE A 91 -19.77 -8.16 -2.38
C ILE A 91 -19.16 -6.83 -1.88
N GLY A 92 -18.10 -6.93 -1.09
CA GLY A 92 -17.12 -5.91 -0.81
C GLY A 92 -16.20 -6.44 0.28
N SER A 93 -14.91 -6.14 0.21
CA SER A 93 -14.05 -6.29 1.39
C SER A 93 -13.58 -4.91 1.82
N VAL A 94 -13.61 -4.66 3.13
CA VAL A 94 -13.17 -3.39 3.70
C VAL A 94 -12.09 -3.67 4.72
N THR A 95 -10.92 -3.08 4.50
CA THR A 95 -9.76 -3.14 5.38
C THR A 95 -9.77 -1.91 6.27
N ILE A 96 -10.09 -2.10 7.54
CA ILE A 96 -10.18 -1.03 8.54
C ILE A 96 -8.95 -1.13 9.44
N SER A 97 -8.20 -0.04 9.50
CA SER A 97 -7.15 0.11 10.50
C SER A 97 -7.65 0.87 11.71
N PHE A 98 -7.07 0.58 12.87
CA PHE A 98 -7.44 1.21 14.13
C PHE A 98 -6.23 1.42 15.02
N VAL A 99 -6.27 2.47 15.83
CA VAL A 99 -5.35 2.65 16.96
C VAL A 99 -5.82 1.77 18.13
N GLY A 100 -4.91 1.15 18.90
CA GLY A 100 -5.27 0.20 19.97
C GLY A 100 -6.31 0.71 20.98
N SER A 101 -6.32 2.02 21.23
CA SER A 101 -7.33 2.66 22.11
C SER A 101 -8.78 2.59 21.59
N ALA A 102 -9.00 2.35 20.29
CA ALA A 102 -10.34 2.22 19.69
C ALA A 102 -10.98 0.83 19.90
N VAL A 103 -10.20 -0.18 20.32
CA VAL A 103 -10.64 -1.57 20.49
C VAL A 103 -11.66 -1.72 21.63
N TYR A 104 -11.56 -0.88 22.66
CA TYR A 104 -12.29 -1.09 23.91
C TYR A 104 -13.78 -0.75 23.86
N GLU A 105 -14.23 0.10 22.93
CA GLU A 105 -15.64 0.51 22.89
C GLU A 105 -16.15 0.83 21.49
N PHE A 106 -15.33 1.50 20.67
CA PHE A 106 -15.77 2.00 19.37
C PHE A 106 -15.77 0.91 18.29
N LEU A 107 -14.64 0.19 18.15
CA LEU A 107 -14.48 -0.82 17.11
C LEU A 107 -15.52 -1.97 17.21
N PRO A 108 -15.80 -2.56 18.39
CA PRO A 108 -16.78 -3.65 18.49
C PRO A 108 -18.18 -3.22 18.07
N ARG A 109 -18.61 -1.99 18.42
CA ARG A 109 -19.94 -1.46 18.04
C ARG A 109 -20.06 -1.26 16.54
N VAL A 110 -19.07 -0.64 15.91
CA VAL A 110 -19.05 -0.41 14.45
C VAL A 110 -19.08 -1.73 13.68
N ILE A 111 -18.32 -2.73 14.13
CA ILE A 111 -18.27 -4.04 13.47
C ILE A 111 -19.56 -4.83 13.64
N ALA A 112 -20.17 -4.78 14.83
CA ALA A 112 -21.47 -5.41 15.06
C ALA A 112 -22.56 -4.82 14.14
N GLU A 113 -22.64 -3.49 14.04
CA GLU A 113 -23.59 -2.84 13.14
C GLU A 113 -23.33 -3.14 11.66
N ALA A 114 -22.06 -3.13 11.24
CA ALA A 114 -21.69 -3.42 9.86
C ALA A 114 -22.06 -4.87 9.47
N ARG A 115 -21.84 -5.85 10.37
CA ARG A 115 -22.24 -7.24 10.13
C ARG A 115 -23.75 -7.44 10.05
N LEU A 116 -24.54 -6.67 10.80
CA LEU A 116 -26.00 -6.72 10.73
C LEU A 116 -26.54 -6.14 9.42
N LYS A 117 -25.99 -5.01 8.97
CA LYS A 117 -26.49 -4.28 7.80
C LYS A 117 -25.93 -4.81 6.47
N GLN A 118 -24.71 -5.36 6.48
CA GLN A 118 -23.99 -5.85 5.29
C GLN A 118 -23.27 -7.17 5.63
N PRO A 119 -24.01 -8.26 5.93
CA PRO A 119 -23.43 -9.56 6.30
C PRO A 119 -22.50 -10.15 5.23
N GLN A 120 -22.67 -9.73 3.97
CA GLN A 120 -21.89 -10.15 2.83
C GLN A 120 -20.56 -9.42 2.63
N VAL A 121 -20.28 -8.37 3.42
CA VAL A 121 -19.03 -7.61 3.32
C VAL A 121 -17.98 -8.19 4.28
N LYS A 122 -16.84 -8.58 3.74
CA LYS A 122 -15.73 -9.11 4.54
C LYS A 122 -14.93 -7.97 5.16
N ILE A 123 -14.98 -7.86 6.49
CA ILE A 123 -14.22 -6.84 7.22
C ILE A 123 -12.89 -7.41 7.70
N SER A 124 -11.79 -6.79 7.28
CA SER A 124 -10.43 -7.09 7.75
C SER A 124 -9.96 -5.99 8.68
N LEU A 125 -9.44 -6.36 9.85
CA LEU A 125 -9.00 -5.43 10.88
C LEU A 125 -7.48 -5.48 11.04
N THR A 126 -6.83 -4.33 11.15
CA THR A 126 -5.39 -4.26 11.44
C THR A 126 -5.08 -3.12 12.39
N GLU A 127 -4.37 -3.43 13.47
CA GLU A 127 -3.90 -2.41 14.39
C GLU A 127 -2.72 -1.64 13.80
N MET A 128 -2.82 -0.31 13.78
CA MET A 128 -1.79 0.59 13.29
C MET A 128 -1.83 1.90 14.06
N ASN A 129 -0.67 2.51 14.32
CA ASN A 129 -0.65 3.88 14.82
C ASN A 129 -1.06 4.87 13.71
N THR A 130 -1.46 6.09 14.10
CA THR A 130 -1.97 7.12 13.15
C THR A 130 -1.04 7.39 11.98
N TYR A 131 0.28 7.41 12.20
CA TYR A 131 1.26 7.64 11.15
C TYR A 131 1.28 6.48 10.13
N GLN A 132 1.28 5.24 10.62
CA GLN A 132 1.21 4.05 9.78
C GLN A 132 -0.11 3.99 8.99
N GLN A 133 -1.22 4.40 9.60
CA GLN A 133 -2.51 4.49 8.91
C GLN A 133 -2.45 5.52 7.77
N HIS A 134 -1.82 6.67 7.98
CA HIS A 134 -1.67 7.69 6.94
C HIS A 134 -0.89 7.13 5.72
N GLU A 135 0.27 6.52 5.97
CA GLU A 135 1.06 5.89 4.92
C GLU A 135 0.31 4.75 4.23
N ALA A 136 -0.44 3.95 5.00
CA ALA A 136 -1.24 2.86 4.47
C ALA A 136 -2.43 3.35 3.63
N LEU A 137 -3.09 4.46 4.00
CA LEU A 137 -4.14 5.10 3.22
C LEU A 137 -3.59 5.64 1.90
N ARG A 138 -2.46 6.37 1.94
CA ARG A 138 -1.77 6.88 0.74
C ARG A 138 -1.35 5.75 -0.21
N ALA A 139 -0.86 4.65 0.37
CA ALA A 139 -0.48 3.46 -0.36
C ALA A 139 -1.68 2.56 -0.77
N ARG A 140 -2.91 2.92 -0.38
CA ARG A 140 -4.13 2.11 -0.60
C ARG A 140 -4.03 0.68 -0.06
N ARG A 141 -3.31 0.50 1.04
CA ARG A 141 -3.22 -0.77 1.78
C ARG A 141 -4.38 -0.95 2.77
N ILE A 142 -5.07 0.14 3.10
CA ILE A 142 -6.27 0.17 3.95
C ILE A 142 -7.32 1.08 3.32
N ASP A 143 -8.59 0.82 3.63
CA ASP A 143 -9.74 1.56 3.13
C ASP A 143 -10.23 2.61 4.13
N LEU A 144 -10.04 2.34 5.43
CA LEU A 144 -10.49 3.21 6.52
C LEU A 144 -9.48 3.26 7.67
N GLY A 145 -9.35 4.44 8.31
CA GLY A 145 -8.56 4.63 9.52
C GLY A 145 -9.39 5.14 10.69
N ILE A 146 -9.32 4.45 11.83
CA ILE A 146 -9.92 4.87 13.09
C ILE A 146 -8.80 5.43 13.97
N VAL A 147 -8.88 6.74 14.23
CA VAL A 147 -7.86 7.52 14.94
C VAL A 147 -8.49 8.34 16.08
N ARG A 148 -7.66 8.71 17.06
CA ARG A 148 -8.08 9.56 18.17
C ARG A 148 -7.95 11.04 17.80
N ALA A 149 -8.98 11.81 18.06
CA ALA A 149 -8.97 13.26 17.89
C ALA A 149 -8.21 13.98 19.03
N PRO A 150 -7.65 15.18 18.79
CA PRO A 150 -7.48 15.86 17.50
C PRO A 150 -6.20 15.46 16.75
N LEU A 151 -6.22 15.55 15.42
CA LEU A 151 -5.04 15.42 14.58
C LEU A 151 -4.41 16.80 14.40
N PHE A 152 -3.24 17.05 14.99
CA PHE A 152 -2.44 18.23 14.72
C PHE A 152 -1.29 17.85 13.77
N GLN A 153 -1.58 17.77 12.46
CA GLN A 153 -0.56 17.56 11.43
C GLN A 153 -0.73 18.59 10.29
N PRO A 154 0.35 19.26 9.85
CA PRO A 154 0.31 20.15 8.68
C PRO A 154 -0.22 19.41 7.44
N GLY A 155 -1.27 19.93 6.81
CA GLY A 155 -1.98 19.29 5.70
C GLY A 155 -3.29 18.59 6.09
N TYR A 156 -3.64 18.56 7.38
CA TYR A 156 -4.94 18.12 7.88
C TYR A 156 -5.59 19.28 8.65
N ASP A 157 -6.54 19.97 8.03
CA ASP A 157 -7.35 20.94 8.78
C ASP A 157 -8.25 20.18 9.74
N ALA A 158 -8.09 20.46 11.04
CA ALA A 158 -8.94 19.93 12.11
C ALA A 158 -10.43 20.29 11.93
N ASN A 159 -10.75 21.20 11.01
CA ASN A 159 -12.11 21.60 10.62
C ASN A 159 -12.70 20.81 9.45
N HIS A 160 -11.94 19.96 8.77
CA HIS A 160 -12.48 19.05 7.76
C HIS A 160 -12.90 17.74 8.42
N SER A 161 -14.02 17.81 9.14
CA SER A 161 -14.94 16.70 9.30
C SER A 161 -15.38 16.28 7.90
N CYS A 162 -14.63 15.36 7.27
CA CYS A 162 -14.93 14.86 5.93
C CYS A 162 -16.14 13.92 5.97
N TRP A 163 -17.32 14.52 6.14
CA TRP A 163 -18.63 13.98 5.84
C TRP A 163 -18.89 14.15 4.34
N ARG A 164 -18.26 13.35 3.48
CA ARG A 164 -18.74 13.28 2.09
C ARG A 164 -18.42 11.97 1.39
N CYS A 165 -19.10 10.93 1.83
CA CYS A 165 -19.38 9.79 0.96
C CYS A 165 -20.69 9.09 1.35
N ARG A 166 -21.75 9.38 0.60
CA ARG A 166 -22.89 8.47 0.45
C ARG A 166 -22.83 7.89 -0.97
N PRO A 167 -23.06 6.59 -1.20
CA PRO A 167 -23.68 5.63 -0.28
C PRO A 167 -22.89 4.32 -0.12
N ILE A 168 -22.11 4.19 0.96
CA ILE A 168 -21.89 2.89 1.66
C ILE A 168 -21.99 3.09 3.18
N ILE A 169 -21.57 4.25 3.73
CA ILE A 169 -21.68 4.58 5.16
C ILE A 169 -22.44 5.90 5.34
N GLY A 170 -23.74 5.88 5.02
CA GLY A 170 -24.62 7.05 5.18
C GLY A 170 -25.19 7.27 6.58
N TRP A 171 -24.90 6.42 7.58
CA TRP A 171 -25.77 6.33 8.77
C TRP A 171 -25.08 5.99 10.10
N LEU A 172 -23.89 6.55 10.35
CA LEU A 172 -23.28 6.52 11.69
C LEU A 172 -23.12 7.95 12.21
N THR A 173 -24.24 8.65 12.43
CA THR A 173 -24.27 9.81 13.32
C THR A 173 -24.27 9.31 14.77
N LEU A 174 -23.08 8.99 15.29
CA LEU A 174 -22.86 8.88 16.73
C LEU A 174 -22.50 10.27 17.27
N THR A 175 -23.54 11.06 17.55
CA THR A 175 -23.45 12.19 18.47
C THR A 175 -22.97 11.66 19.84
N GLN A 176 -21.89 12.24 20.35
CA GLN A 176 -21.17 11.92 21.60
C GLN A 176 -20.18 10.74 21.55
N SER A 177 -18.98 10.96 21.00
CA SER A 177 -17.73 10.28 21.43
C SER A 177 -16.51 10.95 20.80
N ARG A 178 -15.37 11.01 21.52
CA ARG A 178 -14.10 11.69 21.15
C ARG A 178 -13.33 11.07 19.95
N TRP A 179 -14.00 10.37 19.05
CA TRP A 179 -13.41 9.60 17.94
C TRP A 179 -13.72 10.24 16.59
N LEU A 180 -12.68 10.46 15.76
CA LEU A 180 -12.82 10.91 14.37
C LEU A 180 -12.60 9.70 13.47
N ILE A 181 -13.57 9.39 12.62
CA ILE A 181 -13.45 8.41 11.54
C ILE A 181 -12.89 9.15 10.32
N TRP A 182 -11.76 8.72 9.78
CA TRP A 182 -11.23 9.30 8.55
C TRP A 182 -11.50 8.36 7.37
N MET A 183 -12.30 8.86 6.42
CA MET A 183 -12.65 8.18 5.17
C MET A 183 -11.82 8.77 4.02
N ALA A 184 -10.94 7.98 3.42
CA ALA A 184 -10.53 8.21 2.04
C ALA A 184 -11.52 7.48 1.14
N CYS A 185 -12.66 8.11 0.87
CA CYS A 185 -13.69 7.45 0.07
C CYS A 185 -13.28 7.38 -1.40
N ARG A 186 -13.34 6.17 -1.97
CA ARG A 186 -13.18 5.92 -3.40
C ARG A 186 -14.56 5.81 -4.03
N PHE A 187 -14.82 6.60 -5.08
CA PHE A 187 -15.64 6.17 -6.20
C PHE A 187 -14.70 5.63 -7.28
#